data_AF-A0AAV5TCU2-F1
#
_entry.id   AF-A0AAV5TCU2-F1
#
_cell.length_a   1.000
_cell.length_b   1.000
_cell.length_c   1.000
_cell.angle_alpha   90.00
_cell.angle_beta   90.00
_cell.angle_gamma   90.00
#
_symmetry.space_group_name_H-M   'P 1'
#
loop_
_entity.id
_entity.type
_entity.pdbx_description
1 polymer ?
#
loop_
_entity_poly.entity_id
_entity_poly.type
_entity_poly.pdbx_seq_one_letter_code
_entity_poly.pdbx_strand_id
1 'polypeptide(L)'
;RLRLSHFLSPEPTLSSHREEDQTPATMFTARICCCSATAASKIMAFIAVIMAGWVAIQAWFDPIQQWIGITIWQSILLVILILSGILVFIACSRRNPTLMIPIIIIQAISFLTILGDAIYYLIWMTTGYSLWNWIYTAAMYAITVIVSGFVLHCHTCCYKLLILKAHHHHHGGV
;
A
#
# COMPACT_ATOMS: atom_id res chain seq x y z
N ARG A 1 4.79 -61.07 -13.85
CA ARG A 1 4.78 -61.82 -12.56
C ARG A 1 3.68 -61.22 -11.69
N LEU A 2 2.62 -62.00 -11.45
CA LEU A 2 1.48 -61.65 -10.61
C LEU A 2 1.87 -61.61 -9.12
N ARG A 3 1.24 -60.71 -8.35
CA ARG A 3 0.82 -61.03 -6.98
C ARG A 3 -0.47 -60.28 -6.65
N LEU A 4 -1.54 -61.07 -6.62
CA LEU A 4 -2.85 -60.77 -6.07
C LEU A 4 -3.03 -61.71 -4.87
N SER A 5 -3.29 -61.18 -3.68
CA SER A 5 -3.95 -61.87 -2.54
C SER A 5 -4.31 -60.76 -1.54
N HIS A 6 -5.53 -60.25 -1.54
CA HIS A 6 -6.66 -60.71 -0.72
C HIS A 6 -6.34 -60.83 0.78
N PHE A 7 -6.87 -59.90 1.58
CA PHE A 7 -7.48 -60.21 2.87
C PHE A 7 -8.69 -59.27 3.11
N LEU A 8 -9.84 -59.89 3.36
CA LEU A 8 -11.18 -59.35 3.64
C LEU A 8 -11.28 -59.04 5.16
N SER A 9 -11.74 -57.83 5.54
CA SER A 9 -13.10 -57.50 6.09
C SER A 9 -13.14 -57.51 7.65
N PRO A 10 -14.22 -57.06 8.33
CA PRO A 10 -14.64 -55.66 8.54
C PRO A 10 -14.79 -55.30 10.05
N GLU A 11 -14.85 -54.02 10.40
CA GLU A 11 -15.60 -53.57 11.59
C GLU A 11 -16.20 -52.17 11.37
N PRO A 12 -17.51 -51.98 11.61
CA PRO A 12 -18.15 -50.68 11.57
C PRO A 12 -18.24 -50.10 12.99
N THR A 13 -17.53 -49.02 13.26
CA THR A 13 -17.83 -48.17 14.43
C THR A 13 -18.41 -46.85 13.98
N LEU A 14 -19.72 -46.82 14.15
CA LEU A 14 -20.63 -45.71 14.03
C LEU A 14 -20.34 -44.66 15.13
N SER A 15 -20.56 -43.40 14.76
CA SER A 15 -20.89 -42.23 15.59
C SER A 15 -19.74 -41.36 16.11
N SER A 16 -19.61 -40.18 15.48
CA SER A 16 -19.86 -38.90 16.14
C SER A 16 -19.90 -37.77 15.09
N HIS A 17 -21.12 -37.25 14.85
CA HIS A 17 -21.46 -35.87 14.45
C HIS A 17 -20.29 -34.97 13.97
N ARG A 18 -20.19 -34.56 12.69
CA ARG A 18 -21.03 -33.53 12.00
C ARG A 18 -21.12 -32.27 12.87
N GLU A 19 -20.31 -31.23 12.68
CA GLU A 19 -20.27 -30.36 11.50
C GLU A 19 -18.87 -30.17 10.90
N GLU A 20 -18.72 -30.65 9.66
CA GLU A 20 -17.84 -30.02 8.70
C GLU A 20 -18.45 -28.66 8.31
N ASP A 21 -17.96 -27.58 8.90
CA ASP A 21 -17.98 -26.28 8.21
C ASP A 21 -16.73 -26.23 7.30
N GLN A 22 -16.68 -27.16 6.35
CA GLN A 22 -15.87 -26.99 5.16
C GLN A 22 -16.53 -25.88 4.35
N THR A 23 -16.02 -24.66 4.49
CA THR A 23 -16.20 -23.61 3.49
C THR A 23 -15.22 -23.83 2.34
N PRO A 24 -15.58 -24.47 1.20
CA PRO A 24 -14.74 -24.48 0.00
C PRO A 24 -14.65 -23.10 -0.67
N ALA A 25 -15.30 -22.07 -0.13
CA ALA A 25 -15.28 -20.70 -0.65
C ALA A 25 -14.00 -19.90 -0.33
N THR A 26 -13.16 -20.35 0.63
CA THR A 26 -11.98 -19.57 1.05
C THR A 26 -10.82 -19.61 0.05
N MET A 27 -10.67 -20.69 -0.72
CA MET A 27 -9.52 -20.86 -1.61
C MET A 27 -9.60 -20.02 -2.90
N PHE A 28 -10.81 -19.76 -3.41
CA PHE A 28 -11.01 -18.89 -4.59
C PHE A 28 -11.03 -17.41 -4.22
N THR A 29 -11.60 -17.06 -3.06
CA THR A 29 -11.67 -15.67 -2.58
C THR A 29 -10.27 -15.08 -2.33
N ALA A 30 -9.33 -15.88 -1.81
CA ALA A 30 -7.96 -15.44 -1.54
C ALA A 30 -7.18 -15.02 -2.80
N ARG A 31 -7.37 -15.72 -3.93
CA ARG A 31 -6.66 -15.39 -5.19
C ARG A 31 -7.18 -14.10 -5.81
N ILE A 32 -8.49 -13.85 -5.75
CA ILE A 32 -9.12 -12.66 -6.33
C ILE A 32 -8.75 -11.40 -5.53
N CYS A 33 -8.68 -11.49 -4.19
CA CYS A 33 -8.25 -10.38 -3.33
C CYS A 33 -6.80 -9.94 -3.57
N CYS A 34 -5.88 -10.88 -3.86
CA CYS A 34 -4.47 -10.54 -4.10
C CYS A 34 -4.26 -9.75 -5.40
N CYS A 35 -4.99 -10.08 -6.46
CA CYS A 35 -4.93 -9.35 -7.73
C CYS A 35 -5.57 -7.97 -7.63
N SER A 36 -6.70 -7.86 -6.91
CA SER A 36 -7.35 -6.57 -6.66
C SER A 36 -6.49 -5.64 -5.82
N ALA A 37 -5.91 -6.13 -4.71
CA ALA A 37 -5.06 -5.33 -3.83
C ALA A 37 -3.78 -4.85 -4.52
N THR A 38 -3.17 -5.69 -5.36
CA THR A 38 -1.96 -5.30 -6.12
C THR A 38 -2.28 -4.31 -7.24
N ALA A 39 -3.40 -4.46 -7.94
CA ALA A 39 -3.85 -3.48 -8.94
C ALA A 39 -4.18 -2.13 -8.28
N ALA A 40 -4.93 -2.15 -7.18
CA ALA A 40 -5.24 -0.96 -6.39
C ALA A 40 -3.95 -0.27 -5.90
N SER A 41 -2.99 -1.03 -5.37
CA SER A 41 -1.70 -0.48 -4.91
C SER A 41 -0.93 0.22 -6.03
N LYS A 42 -0.99 -0.27 -7.28
CA LYS A 42 -0.33 0.37 -8.44
C LYS A 42 -1.03 1.67 -8.84
N ILE A 43 -2.35 1.65 -8.92
CA ILE A 43 -3.16 2.83 -9.28
C ILE A 43 -2.98 3.92 -8.21
N MET A 44 -3.05 3.56 -6.93
CA MET A 44 -2.89 4.50 -5.83
C MET A 44 -1.47 5.08 -5.77
N ALA A 45 -0.42 4.29 -6.05
CA ALA A 45 0.94 4.81 -6.16
C ALA A 45 1.08 5.84 -7.30
N PHE A 46 0.43 5.60 -8.44
CA PHE A 46 0.41 6.56 -9.55
C PHE A 46 -0.31 7.87 -9.18
N ILE A 47 -1.47 7.77 -8.53
CA ILE A 47 -2.21 8.95 -8.04
C ILE A 47 -1.37 9.74 -7.04
N ALA A 48 -0.67 9.06 -6.12
CA ALA A 48 0.21 9.71 -5.15
C ALA A 48 1.33 10.50 -5.82
N VAL A 49 1.94 9.95 -6.88
CA VAL A 49 2.96 10.66 -7.68
C VAL A 49 2.37 11.90 -8.37
N ILE A 50 1.17 11.81 -8.95
CA ILE A 50 0.51 12.96 -9.57
C ILE A 50 0.26 14.08 -8.55
N MET A 51 -0.28 13.73 -7.38
CA MET A 51 -0.58 14.72 -6.35
C MET A 51 0.69 15.35 -5.77
N ALA A 52 1.76 14.57 -5.58
CA ALA A 52 3.05 15.10 -5.20
C ALA A 52 3.64 16.03 -6.27
N GLY A 53 3.49 15.65 -7.55
CA GLY A 53 3.90 16.48 -8.68
C GLY A 53 3.16 17.82 -8.70
N TRP A 54 1.86 17.82 -8.41
CA TRP A 54 1.08 19.05 -8.29
C TRP A 54 1.60 19.98 -7.20
N VAL A 55 1.90 19.45 -6.00
CA VAL A 55 2.46 20.25 -4.90
C VAL A 55 3.84 20.82 -5.27
N ALA A 56 4.70 20.02 -5.91
CA ALA A 56 6.01 20.49 -6.37
C ALA A 56 5.90 21.60 -7.42
N ILE A 57 4.97 21.48 -8.38
CA ILE A 57 4.69 22.51 -9.38
C ILE A 57 4.26 23.81 -8.70
N GLN A 58 3.34 23.76 -7.74
CA GLN A 58 2.91 24.93 -7.00
C GLN A 58 4.10 25.62 -6.30
N ALA A 59 4.97 24.83 -5.66
CA ALA A 59 6.17 25.37 -5.02
C ALA A 59 7.13 26.06 -6.01
N TRP A 60 7.22 25.59 -7.26
CA TRP A 60 8.07 26.21 -8.27
C TRP A 60 7.51 27.53 -8.81
N PHE A 61 6.19 27.63 -8.95
CA PHE A 61 5.54 28.78 -9.57
C PHE A 61 5.04 29.83 -8.57
N ASP A 62 4.93 29.52 -7.29
CA ASP A 62 4.52 30.48 -6.28
C ASP A 62 5.71 31.40 -5.91
N PRO A 63 5.69 32.69 -6.32
CA PRO A 63 6.79 33.63 -6.06
C PRO A 63 7.04 33.84 -4.56
N ILE A 64 6.05 33.56 -3.70
CA ILE A 64 6.18 33.69 -2.25
C ILE A 64 6.88 32.46 -1.65
N GLN A 65 6.80 31.30 -2.31
CA GLN A 65 7.45 30.04 -1.90
C GLN A 65 8.84 29.85 -2.52
N GLN A 66 9.37 30.82 -3.25
CA GLN A 66 10.71 30.79 -3.87
C GLN A 66 11.88 30.81 -2.87
N TRP A 67 11.63 30.51 -1.59
CA TRP A 67 12.71 30.06 -0.72
C TRP A 67 13.35 28.82 -1.35
N ILE A 68 14.57 29.00 -1.84
CA ILE A 68 15.38 27.99 -2.55
C ILE A 68 15.40 26.66 -1.78
N GLY A 69 15.40 26.70 -0.45
CA GLY A 69 15.37 25.50 0.38
C GLY A 69 14.10 24.66 0.21
N ILE A 70 12.92 25.30 0.14
CA ILE A 70 11.62 24.62 0.04
C ILE A 70 11.45 24.00 -1.34
N THR A 71 11.77 24.74 -2.39
CA THR A 71 11.67 24.26 -3.78
C THR A 71 12.60 23.08 -4.06
N ILE A 72 13.84 23.13 -3.56
CA ILE A 72 14.78 22.00 -3.65
C ILE A 72 14.24 20.80 -2.88
N TRP A 73 13.76 21.01 -1.66
CA TRP A 73 13.20 19.94 -0.82
C TRP A 73 12.01 19.24 -1.47
N GLN A 74 11.04 20.00 -1.99
CA GLN A 74 9.87 19.45 -2.71
C GLN A 74 10.28 18.66 -3.95
N SER A 75 11.31 19.11 -4.67
CA SER A 75 11.84 18.41 -5.85
C SER A 75 12.48 17.07 -5.46
N ILE A 76 13.23 17.03 -4.37
CA ILE A 76 13.83 15.79 -3.85
C ILE A 76 12.73 14.80 -3.43
N LEU A 77 11.71 15.27 -2.72
CA LEU A 77 10.57 14.42 -2.33
C LEU A 77 9.85 13.84 -3.54
N LEU A 78 9.61 14.65 -4.58
CA LEU A 78 8.99 14.18 -5.81
C LEU A 78 9.82 13.06 -6.47
N VAL A 79 11.14 13.22 -6.55
CA VAL A 79 12.03 12.18 -7.09
C VAL A 79 11.96 10.90 -6.26
N ILE A 80 12.01 11.01 -4.92
CA ILE A 80 11.89 9.86 -4.02
C ILE A 80 10.54 9.14 -4.21
N LEU A 81 9.44 9.89 -4.36
CA LEU A 81 8.11 9.34 -4.58
C LEU A 81 7.98 8.64 -5.95
N ILE A 82 8.57 9.19 -7.01
CA ILE A 82 8.63 8.55 -8.32
C ILE A 82 9.40 7.22 -8.23
N LEU A 83 10.57 7.23 -7.60
CA LEU A 83 11.38 6.02 -7.40
C LEU A 83 10.63 4.98 -6.56
N SER A 84 9.96 5.40 -5.49
CA SER A 84 9.11 4.54 -4.67
C SER A 84 7.97 3.93 -5.49
N GLY A 85 7.29 4.75 -6.32
CA GLY A 85 6.26 4.29 -7.24
C GLY A 85 6.76 3.19 -8.16
N ILE A 86 7.92 3.38 -8.80
CA ILE A 86 8.55 2.37 -9.66
C ILE A 86 8.86 1.08 -8.87
N LEU A 87 9.39 1.20 -7.64
CA LEU A 87 9.66 0.06 -6.78
C LEU A 87 8.37 -0.71 -6.43
N VAL A 88 7.23 -0.05 -6.22
CA VAL A 88 5.92 -0.70 -6.05
C VAL A 88 5.58 -1.57 -7.25
N PHE A 89 5.73 -1.04 -8.48
CA PHE A 89 5.46 -1.81 -9.69
C PHE A 89 6.34 -3.06 -9.77
N ILE A 90 7.64 -2.94 -9.46
CA ILE A 90 8.60 -4.05 -9.48
C ILE A 90 8.23 -5.08 -8.39
N ALA A 91 7.99 -4.63 -7.17
CA ALA A 91 7.71 -5.49 -6.02
C ALA A 91 6.39 -6.26 -6.17
N CYS A 92 5.33 -5.61 -6.66
CA CYS A 92 4.06 -6.28 -6.97
C CYS A 92 4.21 -7.30 -8.10
N SER A 93 5.06 -7.03 -9.10
CA SER A 93 5.29 -7.94 -10.22
C SER A 93 6.13 -9.15 -9.82
N ARG A 94 7.13 -8.97 -8.95
CA ARG A 94 7.98 -10.04 -8.42
C ARG A 94 7.38 -10.80 -7.23
N ARG A 95 6.26 -10.32 -6.67
CA ARG A 95 5.58 -10.90 -5.49
C ARG A 95 6.53 -11.15 -4.30
N ASN A 96 7.52 -10.29 -4.12
CA ASN A 96 8.53 -10.45 -3.07
C ASN A 96 8.21 -9.54 -1.87
N PRO A 97 7.84 -10.10 -0.69
CA PRO A 97 7.49 -9.30 0.49
C PRO A 97 8.66 -8.48 1.04
N THR A 98 9.91 -8.91 0.84
CA THR A 98 11.10 -8.19 1.31
C THR A 98 11.25 -6.83 0.62
N LEU A 99 10.83 -6.72 -0.64
CA LEU A 99 10.84 -5.45 -1.38
C LEU A 99 9.73 -4.48 -0.93
N MET A 100 8.65 -4.98 -0.29
CA MET A 100 7.57 -4.12 0.21
C MET A 100 7.95 -3.35 1.48
N ILE A 101 8.85 -3.88 2.31
CA ILE A 101 9.29 -3.22 3.55
C ILE A 101 9.90 -1.82 3.28
N PRO A 102 10.92 -1.67 2.41
CA PRO A 102 11.49 -0.34 2.16
C PRO A 102 10.48 0.62 1.54
N ILE A 103 9.55 0.13 0.72
CA ILE A 103 8.48 0.94 0.12
C ILE A 103 7.54 1.50 1.20
N ILE A 104 7.12 0.67 2.16
CA ILE A 104 6.27 1.10 3.27
C ILE A 104 6.99 2.15 4.11
N ILE A 105 8.28 1.97 4.38
CA ILE A 105 9.10 2.94 5.13
C ILE A 105 9.18 4.27 4.37
N ILE A 106 9.48 4.25 3.07
CA ILE A 106 9.53 5.46 2.24
C ILE A 106 8.17 6.16 2.25
N GLN A 107 7.07 5.43 2.03
CA GLN A 107 5.73 5.98 2.04
C GLN A 107 5.35 6.59 3.41
N ALA A 108 5.75 5.95 4.51
CA ALA A 108 5.50 6.48 5.85
C ALA A 108 6.29 7.77 6.12
N ILE A 109 7.56 7.83 5.68
CA ILE A 109 8.36 9.06 5.76
C ILE A 109 7.71 10.16 4.91
N SER A 110 7.34 9.87 3.66
CA SER A 110 6.65 10.82 2.79
C SER A 110 5.33 11.32 3.40
N PHE A 111 4.56 10.43 4.03
CA PHE A 111 3.34 10.80 4.76
C PHE A 111 3.64 11.79 5.89
N LEU A 112 4.66 11.52 6.71
CA LEU A 112 5.06 12.43 7.79
C LEU A 112 5.56 13.77 7.25
N THR A 113 6.29 13.78 6.15
CA THR A 113 6.75 15.03 5.51
C THR A 113 5.58 15.86 5.00
N ILE A 114 4.63 15.25 4.29
CA ILE A 114 3.42 15.94 3.82
C ILE A 114 2.62 16.52 4.99
N LEU A 115 2.51 15.77 6.09
CA LEU A 115 1.83 16.24 7.30
C LEU A 115 2.58 17.42 7.95
N GLY A 116 3.90 17.35 8.02
CA GLY A 116 4.75 18.44 8.51
C GLY A 116 4.62 19.70 7.66
N ASP A 117 4.68 19.55 6.34
CA ASP A 117 4.48 20.65 5.38
C ASP A 117 3.09 21.26 5.56
N ALA A 118 2.04 20.44 5.67
CA ALA A 118 0.68 20.92 5.90
C ALA A 118 0.58 21.79 7.15
N ILE A 119 1.15 21.35 8.27
CA ILE A 119 1.16 22.12 9.54
C ILE A 119 1.94 23.42 9.36
N TYR A 120 3.13 23.35 8.75
CA TYR A 120 3.98 24.51 8.50
C TYR A 120 3.25 25.59 7.67
N TYR A 121 2.65 25.20 6.55
CA TYR A 121 1.91 26.13 5.68
C TYR A 121 0.65 26.68 6.32
N LEU A 122 -0.08 25.87 7.10
CA LEU A 122 -1.25 26.33 7.84
C LEU A 122 -0.89 27.42 8.86
N ILE A 123 0.23 27.26 9.58
CA ILE A 123 0.75 28.27 10.52
C ILE A 123 1.19 29.51 9.75
N TRP A 124 2.00 29.35 8.70
CA TRP A 124 2.53 30.47 7.92
C TRP A 124 1.41 31.34 7.34
N MET A 125 0.36 30.74 6.81
CA MET A 125 -0.75 31.50 6.19
C MET A 125 -1.59 32.32 7.16
N THR A 126 -1.51 32.07 8.47
CA THR A 126 -2.19 32.92 9.47
C THR A 126 -1.67 34.36 9.49
N THR A 127 -0.50 34.62 8.89
CA THR A 127 0.22 35.90 9.00
C THR A 127 -0.13 36.93 7.92
N GLY A 128 -1.15 36.70 7.08
CA GLY A 128 -1.62 37.73 6.13
C GLY A 128 -2.24 37.24 4.82
N TYR A 129 -2.63 35.98 4.71
CA TYR A 129 -3.23 35.44 3.48
C TYR A 129 -4.74 35.65 3.45
N SER A 130 -5.31 35.69 2.24
CA SER A 130 -6.76 35.70 2.06
C SER A 130 -7.37 34.40 2.60
N LEU A 131 -8.58 34.50 3.17
CA LEU A 131 -9.32 33.34 3.68
C LEU A 131 -9.49 32.26 2.60
N TRP A 132 -9.65 32.67 1.33
CA TRP A 132 -9.76 31.76 0.19
C TRP A 132 -8.51 30.90 -0.01
N ASN A 133 -7.32 31.51 0.01
CA ASN A 133 -6.06 30.78 -0.13
C ASN A 133 -5.84 29.82 1.04
N TRP A 134 -6.23 30.23 2.25
CA TRP A 134 -6.16 29.40 3.44
C TRP A 134 -7.04 28.15 3.32
N ILE A 135 -8.33 28.31 2.98
CA ILE A 135 -9.27 27.19 2.80
C ILE A 135 -8.81 26.25 1.69
N TYR A 136 -8.41 26.80 0.53
CA TYR A 136 -7.95 26.01 -0.60
C TYR A 136 -6.75 25.15 -0.24
N THR A 137 -5.73 25.75 0.37
CA THR A 137 -4.50 25.03 0.73
C THR A 137 -4.75 24.01 1.83
N ALA A 138 -5.56 24.34 2.84
CA ALA A 138 -5.97 23.42 3.89
C ALA A 138 -6.67 22.18 3.30
N ALA A 139 -7.61 22.38 2.36
CA ALA A 139 -8.32 21.30 1.70
C ALA A 139 -7.38 20.42 0.86
N MET A 140 -6.48 21.02 0.09
CA MET A 140 -5.51 20.28 -0.74
C MET A 140 -4.57 19.42 0.10
N TYR A 141 -4.02 19.96 1.19
CA TYR A 141 -3.19 19.18 2.10
C TYR A 141 -3.99 18.08 2.81
N ALA A 142 -5.22 18.36 3.25
CA ALA A 142 -6.08 17.35 3.87
C ALA A 142 -6.35 16.17 2.91
N ILE A 143 -6.71 16.45 1.65
CA ILE A 143 -6.89 15.42 0.62
C ILE A 143 -5.60 14.63 0.40
N THR A 144 -4.45 15.32 0.35
CA THR A 144 -3.14 14.69 0.14
C THR A 144 -2.75 13.76 1.28
N VAL A 145 -2.97 14.17 2.53
CA VAL A 145 -2.74 13.35 3.72
C VAL A 145 -3.66 12.12 3.72
N ILE A 146 -4.95 12.30 3.42
CA ILE A 146 -5.92 11.19 3.37
C ILE A 146 -5.52 10.16 2.30
N VAL A 147 -5.20 10.62 1.10
CA VAL A 147 -4.79 9.73 0.00
C VAL A 147 -3.48 9.02 0.35
N SER A 148 -2.49 9.73 0.90
CA SER A 148 -1.21 9.13 1.31
C SER A 148 -1.40 8.08 2.42
N GLY A 149 -2.28 8.35 3.40
CA GLY A 149 -2.65 7.39 4.44
C GLY A 149 -3.33 6.14 3.87
N PHE A 150 -4.22 6.31 2.89
CA PHE A 150 -4.85 5.20 2.18
C PHE A 150 -3.84 4.36 1.39
N VAL A 151 -2.91 5.00 0.68
CA VAL A 151 -1.81 4.32 -0.04
C VAL A 151 -0.97 3.48 0.93
N LEU A 152 -0.58 4.06 2.07
CA LEU A 152 0.17 3.36 3.11
C LEU A 152 -0.60 2.16 3.67
N HIS A 153 -1.91 2.30 3.88
CA HIS A 153 -2.78 1.22 4.29
C HIS A 153 -2.80 0.10 3.24
N CYS A 154 -2.97 0.43 1.96
CA CYS A 154 -2.93 -0.55 0.87
C CYS A 154 -1.60 -1.30 0.79
N HIS A 155 -0.46 -0.63 0.92
CA HIS A 155 0.85 -1.29 0.94
C HIS A 155 1.01 -2.21 2.13
N THR A 156 0.55 -1.79 3.31
CA THR A 156 0.59 -2.61 4.53
C THR A 156 -0.28 -3.86 4.39
N CYS A 157 -1.48 -3.74 3.83
CA CYS A 157 -2.34 -4.89 3.54
C CYS A 157 -1.72 -5.82 2.49
N CYS A 158 -1.13 -5.27 1.42
CA CYS A 158 -0.40 -6.04 0.41
C CYS A 158 0.75 -6.84 1.03
N TYR A 159 1.53 -6.21 1.91
CA TYR A 159 2.63 -6.86 2.63
C TYR A 159 2.14 -8.01 3.52
N LYS A 160 1.09 -7.80 4.32
CA LYS A 160 0.49 -8.87 5.16
C LYS A 160 0.02 -10.06 4.33
N LEU A 161 -0.63 -9.81 3.18
CA LEU A 161 -1.07 -10.85 2.27
C LEU A 161 0.10 -11.64 1.66
N LEU A 162 1.19 -10.96 1.29
CA LEU A 162 2.39 -11.61 0.76
C LEU A 162 3.09 -12.50 1.80
N ILE A 163 3.15 -12.07 3.06
CA ILE A 163 3.70 -12.88 4.16
C ILE A 163 2.88 -14.14 4.39
N LEU A 164 1.55 -14.00 4.52
CA LEU A 164 0.66 -15.16 4.75
C LEU A 164 0.83 -16.22 3.65
N LYS A 165 0.95 -15.76 2.40
CA LYS A 165 1.19 -16.65 1.27
C LYS A 165 2.55 -17.37 1.34
N ALA A 166 3.61 -16.68 1.78
CA ALA A 166 4.92 -17.29 1.94
C ALA A 166 4.92 -18.42 2.99
N HIS A 167 4.20 -18.24 4.12
CA HIS A 167 4.06 -19.27 5.15
C HIS A 167 3.30 -20.51 4.66
N HIS A 168 2.20 -20.34 3.92
CA HIS A 168 1.44 -21.48 3.40
C HIS A 168 2.26 -22.38 2.46
N HIS A 169 3.16 -21.80 1.65
CA HIS A 169 4.04 -22.57 0.78
C HIS A 169 5.07 -23.41 1.55
N HIS A 170 5.49 -22.97 2.74
CA HIS A 170 6.41 -23.74 3.58
C HIS A 170 5.74 -24.93 4.29
N HIS A 171 4.45 -24.84 4.61
CA HIS A 171 3.73 -25.90 5.33
C HIS A 171 3.02 -26.93 4.41
N GLY A 172 2.73 -26.59 3.15
CA GLY A 172 2.07 -27.50 2.20
C GLY A 172 3.00 -28.35 1.35
N GLY A 173 4.30 -28.36 1.64
CA GLY A 173 5.33 -29.08 0.89
C GLY A 173 5.93 -30.30 1.62
N VAL A 174 5.27 -30.80 2.67
CA VAL A 174 5.64 -32.01 3.40
C VAL A 174 4.58 -33.09 3.18
#